data_AF-A0A5A9E2Q0-F1
#
_entry.id   AF-A0A5A9E2Q0-F1
#
_cell.length_a   1.000
_cell.length_b   1.000
_cell.length_c   1.000
_cell.angle_alpha   90.00
_cell.angle_beta   90.00
_cell.angle_gamma   90.00
#
_symmetry.space_group_name_H-M   'P 1'
#
loop_
_entity.id
_entity.type
_entity.pdbx_description
1 polymer ?
#
loop_
_entity_poly.entity_id
_entity_poly.type
_entity_poly.pdbx_seq_one_letter_code
_entity_poly.pdbx_strand_id
1 'polypeptide(L)' 'MSNDVTLDTFPSSRTEALTMLYLQNKNLQGISPSELTELYFDAYAEIKQATIEARKQRR' A
#
# COMPACT_ATOMS: atom_id res chain seq x y z
N MET A 1 8.99 18.03 28.95
CA MET A 1 8.04 17.99 27.83
C MET A 1 8.58 16.98 26.84
N SER A 2 8.10 15.74 26.88
CA SER A 2 8.48 14.72 25.92
C SER A 2 7.74 15.03 24.62
N ASN A 3 8.43 15.59 23.64
CA ASN A 3 7.90 15.72 22.29
C ASN A 3 8.01 14.35 21.63
N ASP A 4 7.02 13.48 21.85
CA ASP A 4 6.83 12.30 21.01
C ASP A 4 6.44 12.77 19.61
N VAL A 5 7.46 12.91 18.75
CA VAL A 5 7.25 13.22 17.33
C VAL A 5 6.93 11.91 16.64
N THR A 6 5.64 11.58 16.54
CA THR A 6 5.16 10.50 15.68
C THR A 6 5.26 10.96 14.23
N LEU A 7 6.30 10.50 13.53
CA LEU A 7 6.48 10.69 12.10
C LEU A 7 5.51 9.78 11.33
N ASP A 8 4.23 10.15 11.28
CA ASP A 8 3.22 9.55 10.40
C ASP A 8 3.52 9.94 8.94
N THR A 9 4.57 9.32 8.42
CA THR A 9 5.03 9.53 7.05
C THR A 9 4.37 8.48 6.20
N PHE A 10 3.51 8.91 5.28
CA PHE A 10 2.96 8.02 4.26
C PHE A 10 4.05 7.75 3.21
N PRO A 11 4.35 6.48 2.85
CA PRO A 11 3.74 5.22 3.32
C PRO A 11 4.28 4.71 4.67
N SER A 12 3.39 4.18 5.52
CA SER A 12 3.72 3.72 6.88
C SER A 12 4.26 2.28 6.95
N SER A 13 4.01 1.49 5.89
CA SER A 13 4.44 0.10 5.81
C SER A 13 5.01 -0.27 4.43
N ARG A 14 5.81 -1.33 4.39
CA ARG A 14 6.34 -1.89 3.14
C ARG A 14 5.23 -2.29 2.16
N THR A 15 4.09 -2.76 2.68
CA THR A 15 2.94 -3.13 1.84
C THR A 15 2.32 -1.89 1.22
N GLU A 16 2.08 -0.82 1.99
CA GLU A 16 1.55 0.44 1.47
C GLU A 16 2.47 1.07 0.43
N ALA A 17 3.79 1.05 0.67
CA ALA A 17 4.77 1.54 -0.28
C ALA A 17 4.73 0.77 -1.62
N LEU A 18 4.61 -0.56 -1.56
CA LEU A 18 4.46 -1.39 -2.75
C LEU A 18 3.14 -1.15 -3.47
N THR A 19 2.03 -0.98 -2.74
CA THR A 19 0.73 -0.62 -3.30
C THR A 19 0.81 0.71 -4.04
N MET A 20 1.36 1.76 -3.42
CA MET A 20 1.53 3.05 -4.07
C MET A 20 2.38 2.96 -5.33
N LEU A 21 3.52 2.27 -5.26
CA LEU A 21 4.40 2.09 -6.42
C LEU A 21 3.69 1.35 -7.57
N TYR A 22 2.88 0.34 -7.23
CA TYR A 22 2.08 -0.40 -8.22
C TYR A 22 1.06 0.51 -8.91
N LEU A 23 0.32 1.30 -8.13
CA LEU A 23 -0.69 2.22 -8.65
C LEU A 23 -0.09 3.37 -9.46
N GLN A 24 1.04 3.91 -9.02
CA GLN A 24 1.75 4.99 -9.73
C GLN A 24 2.17 4.56 -11.14
N ASN A 25 2.50 3.28 -11.32
CA ASN A 25 2.87 2.72 -12.62
C ASN A 25 1.65 2.36 -13.49
N LYS A 26 0.42 2.46 -12.96
CA LYS A 26 -0.80 2.29 -13.75
C LYS A 26 -1.24 3.60 -14.37
N ASN A 27 -1.93 3.50 -15.51
CA ASN A 27 -2.65 4.63 -16.06
C ASN A 27 -3.93 4.87 -15.24
N LEU A 28 -3.93 5.90 -14.40
CA LEU A 28 -5.06 6.28 -13.54
C LEU A 28 -5.95 7.38 -14.15
N GLN A 29 -5.79 7.67 -15.45
CA GLN A 29 -6.57 8.72 -16.11
C GLN A 29 -8.06 8.35 -16.17
N GLY A 30 -8.91 9.27 -15.72
CA GLY A 30 -10.36 9.13 -15.75
C GLY A 30 -10.97 8.34 -14.59
N ILE A 31 -10.16 7.88 -13.62
CA ILE A 31 -10.64 7.19 -12.42
C ILE A 31 -11.12 8.23 -11.40
N SER A 32 -12.31 8.01 -10.83
CA SER A 32 -12.83 8.86 -9.75
C SER A 32 -12.08 8.63 -8.44
N PRO A 33 -12.11 9.58 -7.49
CA PRO A 33 -11.50 9.38 -6.17
C PRO A 33 -12.03 8.16 -5.41
N SER A 34 -13.31 7.81 -5.59
CA SER A 34 -13.90 6.62 -4.95
C SER A 34 -13.31 5.34 -5.53
N GLU A 35 -13.27 5.23 -6.86
CA GLU A 35 -12.69 4.07 -7.55
C GLU A 35 -11.19 3.94 -7.28
N LEU A 36 -10.46 5.06 -7.19
CA LEU A 36 -9.05 5.04 -6.79
C LEU A 36 -8.86 4.47 -5.38
N THR A 37 -9.77 4.81 -4.47
CA THR A 37 -9.74 4.32 -3.08
C THR A 37 -10.00 2.82 -3.03
N GLU A 38 -11.00 2.34 -3.76
CA GLU A 38 -11.29 0.89 -3.89
C GLU A 38 -10.10 0.15 -4.48
N LEU A 39 -9.54 0.66 -5.59
CA LEU A 39 -8.42 0.05 -6.29
C LEU A 39 -7.15 0.02 -5.43
N TYR A 40 -6.96 1.02 -4.55
CA TYR A 40 -5.90 0.99 -3.54
C TYR A 40 -6.08 -0.13 -2.53
N PHE A 41 -7.27 -0.27 -1.95
CA PHE A 41 -7.52 -1.30 -0.94
C PHE A 41 -7.46 -2.71 -1.51
N ASP A 42 -7.93 -2.91 -2.74
CA ASP A 42 -7.85 -4.18 -3.44
C ASP A 42 -6.39 -4.57 -3.70
N ALA A 43 -5.61 -3.67 -4.31
CA ALA A 43 -4.19 -3.92 -4.56
C ALA A 43 -3.41 -4.12 -3.24
N TYR A 44 -3.74 -3.38 -2.18
CA TYR A 44 -3.16 -3.58 -0.86
C TYR A 44 -3.45 -4.97 -0.29
N ALA A 45 -4.69 -5.45 -0.39
CA ALA A 45 -5.07 -6.77 0.09
C ALA A 45 -4.33 -7.88 -0.67
N GLU A 46 -4.23 -7.77 -1.99
CA GLU A 46 -3.49 -8.71 -2.84
C GLU A 46 -2.00 -8.76 -2.48
N ILE A 47 -1.34 -7.60 -2.42
CA ILE A 47 0.10 -7.52 -2.09
C ILE A 47 0.36 -8.03 -0.68
N LYS A 48 -0.54 -7.76 0.27
CA LYS A 48 -0.44 -8.27 1.64
C LYS A 48 -0.48 -9.80 1.67
N GLN A 49 -1.41 -10.42 0.94
CA GLN A 49 -1.50 -11.88 0.85
C GLN A 49 -0.25 -12.47 0.17
N ALA A 50 0.15 -11.92 -0.98
CA ALA A 50 1.36 -12.35 -1.68
C ALA A 50 2.62 -12.26 -0.79
N THR A 51 2.71 -11.22 0.05
CA THR A 51 3.80 -11.07 1.02
C THR A 51 3.77 -12.15 2.10
N ILE A 52 2.59 -12.52 2.60
CA ILE A 52 2.43 -13.60 3.58
C ILE A 52 2.84 -14.93 2.96
N GLU A 53 2.39 -15.21 1.74
CA GLU A 53 2.72 -16.44 1.01
C GLU A 53 4.21 -16.54 0.69
N ALA A 54 4.82 -15.47 0.17
CA ALA A 54 6.25 -15.41 -0.09
C ALA A 54 7.09 -15.62 1.17
N ARG A 55 6.60 -15.18 2.34
CA ARG A 55 7.24 -15.45 3.63
C ARG A 55 7.09 -16.90 4.06
N LYS A 56 5.92 -17.51 3.84
CA LYS A 56 5.70 -18.94 4.15
C LYS A 56 6.60 -19.85 3.32
N GLN A 57 6.77 -19.55 2.03
CA GLN A 57 7.65 -20.33 1.14
C GLN A 57 9.15 -20.22 1.47
N ARG A 58 9.54 -19.20 2.26
CA ARG A 58 10.93 -18.96 2.67
C ARG A 58 11.25 -19.48 4.08
N ARG A 59 10.28 -20.06 4.78
CA ARG A 59 10.45 -20.69 6.10
C ARG A 59 10.58 -22.20 5.93
#